data_AF-A0AAD6TXC6-F1
#
_entry.id   AF-A0AAD6TXC6-F1
#
_cell.length_a   1.000
_cell.length_b   1.000
_cell.length_c   1.000
_cell.angle_alpha   90.00
_cell.angle_beta   90.00
_cell.angle_gamma   90.00
#
_symmetry.space_group_name_H-M   'P 1'
#
loop_
_entity.id
_entity.type
_entity.pdbx_description
1 polymer ?
#
loop_
_entity_poly.entity_id
_entity_poly.type
_entity_poly.pdbx_seq_one_letter_code
_entity_poly.pdbx_strand_id
1 'polypeptide(L)'
;MPNRRISDDLKEAALRLEDRGRDTTEEVLEIVGFSRSTLYRARKRKILTGWVTKAVAHGRGRPRTLAEQDAEYLVRLAKHKPTTFLDEYRDRLERYRHLPASLTTIHRTFERARMSLKQIQKMASECSPMSRTNYSRRISI
;
A
#
# COMPACT_ATOMS: atom_id res chain seq x y z
N MET A 1 9.34 -17.59 25.73
CA MET A 1 9.44 -16.18 26.18
C MET A 1 8.40 -15.34 25.46
N PRO A 2 7.67 -14.46 26.15
CA PRO A 2 6.69 -13.56 25.53
C PRO A 2 7.37 -12.63 24.51
N ASN A 3 6.62 -12.22 23.48
CA ASN A 3 7.13 -11.34 22.42
C ASN A 3 7.42 -9.95 23.01
N ARG A 4 8.69 -9.69 23.36
CA ARG A 4 9.16 -8.39 23.84
C ARG A 4 9.78 -7.61 22.69
N ARG A 5 9.47 -6.31 22.59
CA ARG A 5 10.10 -5.42 21.62
C ARG A 5 11.51 -5.10 22.09
N ILE A 6 12.49 -5.89 21.64
CA ILE A 6 13.90 -5.72 21.98
C ILE A 6 14.47 -4.55 21.17
N SER A 7 15.09 -3.59 21.85
CA SER A 7 15.74 -2.42 21.22
C SER A 7 16.90 -2.85 20.31
N ASP A 8 17.18 -2.03 19.30
CA ASP A 8 18.28 -2.32 18.38
C ASP A 8 19.65 -2.07 19.04
N ASP A 9 19.75 -1.07 19.94
CA ASP A 9 20.93 -0.80 20.75
C ASP A 9 21.34 -2.00 21.62
N LEU A 10 20.36 -2.67 22.22
CA LEU A 10 20.62 -3.85 23.05
C LEU A 10 21.14 -5.03 22.23
N LYS A 11 20.64 -5.20 21.00
CA LYS A 11 21.17 -6.21 20.06
C LYS A 11 22.58 -5.85 19.61
N GLU A 12 22.88 -4.57 19.41
CA GLU A 12 24.20 -4.12 19.01
C GLU A 12 25.23 -4.27 20.14
N ALA A 13 24.84 -3.95 21.38
CA ALA A 13 25.63 -4.21 22.57
C ALA A 13 25.94 -5.70 22.72
N ALA A 14 24.95 -6.58 22.54
CA ALA A 14 25.14 -8.03 22.61
C ALA A 14 26.17 -8.54 21.58
N LEU A 15 26.09 -8.05 20.33
CA LEU A 15 27.06 -8.41 19.30
C LEU A 15 28.47 -7.89 19.63
N ARG A 16 28.58 -6.68 20.20
CA ARG A 16 29.87 -6.14 20.64
C ARG A 16 30.47 -6.91 21.81
N LEU A 17 29.65 -7.42 22.73
CA LEU A 17 30.12 -8.28 23.83
C LEU A 17 30.70 -9.59 23.29
N GLU A 18 29.98 -10.21 22.36
CA GLU A 18 30.43 -11.44 21.72
C GLU A 18 31.69 -11.24 20.87
N ASP A 19 31.77 -10.16 20.08
CA ASP A 19 32.92 -9.83 19.23
C ASP A 19 34.21 -9.59 20.04
N ARG A 20 34.11 -9.27 21.35
CA ARG A 20 35.27 -9.12 22.24
C ARG A 20 35.91 -10.46 22.63
N GLY A 21 35.19 -11.57 22.49
CA GLY A 21 35.68 -12.91 22.82
C GLY A 21 36.04 -13.15 24.29
N ARG A 22 35.55 -12.30 25.21
CA ARG A 22 35.80 -12.43 26.67
C ARG A 22 34.68 -13.13 27.42
N ASP A 23 33.48 -13.06 26.88
CA ASP A 23 32.27 -13.62 27.46
C ASP A 23 31.79 -14.78 26.58
N THR A 24 31.35 -15.87 27.19
CA THR A 24 30.66 -16.96 26.50
C THR A 24 29.31 -16.49 25.96
N THR A 25 28.78 -17.18 24.95
CA THR A 25 27.46 -16.83 24.40
C THR A 25 26.39 -16.87 25.49
N GLU A 26 26.46 -17.83 26.41
CA GLU A 26 25.53 -18.01 27.51
C GLU A 26 25.56 -16.82 28.50
N GLU A 27 26.75 -16.35 28.88
CA GLU A 27 26.92 -15.15 29.73
C GLU A 27 26.37 -13.89 29.03
N VAL A 28 26.65 -13.71 27.73
CA VAL A 28 26.10 -12.59 26.96
C VAL A 28 24.57 -12.60 27.00
N LEU A 29 23.96 -13.77 26.83
CA LEU A 29 22.49 -13.93 26.83
C LEU A 29 21.87 -13.65 28.20
N GLU A 30 22.57 -14.02 29.27
CA GLU A 30 22.17 -13.71 30.65
C GLU A 30 22.21 -12.20 30.90
N ILE A 31 23.28 -11.51 30.47
CA ILE A 31 23.45 -10.06 30.61
C ILE A 31 22.36 -9.29 29.85
N VAL A 32 22.10 -9.64 28.59
CA VAL A 32 21.18 -8.88 27.72
C VAL A 32 19.71 -9.30 27.86
N GLY A 33 19.44 -10.46 28.46
CA GLY A 33 18.09 -10.90 28.80
C GLY A 33 17.19 -11.26 27.60
N PHE A 34 17.77 -11.62 26.44
CA PHE A 34 17.02 -12.11 25.28
C PHE A 34 17.53 -13.45 24.76
N SER A 35 16.74 -14.09 23.89
CA SER A 35 17.01 -15.46 23.42
C SER A 35 18.20 -15.58 22.47
N ARG A 36 18.88 -16.74 22.50
CA ARG A 36 19.92 -17.13 21.53
C ARG A 36 19.48 -16.95 20.07
N SER A 37 18.22 -17.26 19.77
CA SER A 37 17.63 -17.08 18.44
C SER A 37 17.59 -15.61 18.00
N THR A 38 17.41 -14.67 18.93
CA THR A 38 17.45 -13.23 18.64
C THR A 38 18.88 -12.78 18.36
N LEU A 39 19.85 -13.25 19.16
CA LEU A 39 21.27 -12.98 18.93
C LEU A 39 21.71 -13.43 17.53
N TYR A 40 21.37 -14.67 17.18
CA TYR A 40 21.70 -15.25 15.88
C TYR A 40 21.07 -14.47 14.71
N ARG A 41 19.79 -14.09 14.84
CA ARG A 41 19.10 -13.26 13.84
C ARG A 41 19.72 -11.87 13.71
N ALA A 42 20.14 -11.26 14.82
CA ALA A 42 20.84 -9.98 14.82
C ALA A 42 22.21 -10.09 14.13
N ARG A 43 23.02 -11.11 14.46
CA ARG A 43 24.31 -11.36 13.81
C ARG A 43 24.14 -11.58 12.32
N LYS A 44 23.24 -12.50 11.93
CA LYS A 44 22.95 -12.79 10.52
C LYS A 44 22.56 -11.52 9.76
N ARG A 45 21.73 -10.65 10.36
CA ARG A 45 21.34 -9.39 9.72
C ARG A 45 22.51 -8.42 9.58
N LYS A 46 23.33 -8.25 10.63
CA LYS A 46 24.51 -7.38 10.60
C LYS A 46 25.50 -7.83 9.51
N ILE A 47 25.72 -9.14 9.38
CA ILE A 47 26.56 -9.70 8.31
C ILE A 47 25.96 -9.42 6.92
N LEU A 48 24.66 -9.61 6.74
CA LEU A 48 24.02 -9.45 5.42
C LEU A 48 23.82 -8.00 4.99
N THR A 49 23.61 -7.08 5.93
CA THR A 49 23.16 -5.71 5.63
C THR A 49 24.05 -4.62 6.20
N GLY A 50 25.02 -4.95 7.05
CA GLY A 50 25.81 -4.00 7.82
C GLY A 50 25.10 -3.45 9.07
N TRP A 51 23.78 -3.64 9.18
CA TRP A 51 22.97 -3.03 10.24
C TRP A 51 22.24 -4.08 11.09
N VAL A 52 22.06 -3.77 12.38
CA VAL A 52 21.26 -4.59 13.31
C VAL A 52 19.76 -4.25 13.19
N THR A 53 19.48 -2.99 12.83
CA THR A 53 18.15 -2.45 12.64
C THR A 53 17.45 -3.14 11.48
N LYS A 54 16.12 -3.29 11.60
CA LYS A 54 15.32 -3.79 10.48
C LYS A 54 15.17 -2.63 9.49
N ALA A 55 15.51 -2.86 8.22
CA ALA A 55 15.21 -1.91 7.15
C ALA A 55 13.73 -1.50 7.22
N VAL A 56 13.48 -0.20 7.09
CA VAL A 56 12.12 0.31 6.93
C VAL A 56 11.55 -0.35 5.68
N ALA A 57 10.45 -1.08 5.85
CA ALA A 57 9.83 -1.71 4.71
C ALA A 57 9.09 -0.64 3.90
N HIS A 58 9.77 -0.07 2.91
CA HIS A 58 9.15 0.78 1.92
C HIS A 58 8.23 -0.09 1.05
N GLY A 59 6.94 0.30 0.93
CA GLY A 59 5.99 -0.39 0.04
C GLY A 59 5.26 -1.60 0.62
N ARG A 60 4.89 -1.62 1.91
CA ARG A 60 4.01 -2.68 2.43
C ARG A 60 2.59 -2.58 1.89
N GLY A 61 2.14 -3.63 1.20
CA GLY A 61 0.75 -3.85 0.82
C GLY A 61 0.59 -4.85 -0.32
N ARG A 62 -0.62 -5.41 -0.48
CA ARG A 62 -0.97 -6.14 -1.70
C ARG A 62 -0.90 -5.16 -2.89
N PRO A 63 -0.29 -5.53 -4.03
CA PRO A 63 -0.33 -4.72 -5.24
C PRO A 63 -1.77 -4.30 -5.57
N ARG A 64 -1.94 -3.06 -6.03
CA ARG A 64 -3.27 -2.54 -6.39
C ARG A 64 -3.78 -3.27 -7.63
N THR A 65 -5.09 -3.49 -7.69
CA THR A 65 -5.75 -4.09 -8.86
C THR A 65 -5.67 -3.19 -10.09
N LEU A 66 -5.73 -1.87 -9.90
CA LEU A 66 -5.48 -0.87 -10.94
C LEU A 66 -4.01 -0.50 -10.93
N ALA A 67 -3.37 -0.59 -12.09
CA ALA A 67 -2.07 0.02 -12.31
C ALA A 67 -2.18 1.54 -12.19
N GLU A 68 -1.06 2.20 -11.91
CA GLU A 68 -1.02 3.66 -11.77
C GLU A 68 -1.48 4.37 -13.06
N GLN A 69 -1.09 3.85 -14.22
CA GLN A 69 -1.51 4.39 -15.52
C GLN A 69 -3.02 4.34 -15.74
N ASP A 70 -3.69 3.27 -15.30
CA ASP A 70 -5.15 3.13 -15.42
C ASP A 70 -5.89 4.04 -14.43
N ALA A 71 -5.31 4.19 -13.22
CA ALA A 71 -5.82 5.13 -12.24
C ALA A 71 -5.72 6.58 -12.74
N GLU A 72 -4.59 6.96 -13.34
CA GLU A 72 -4.43 8.27 -13.98
C GLU A 72 -5.41 8.45 -15.15
N TYR A 73 -5.61 7.43 -15.97
CA TYR A 73 -6.57 7.46 -17.06
C TYR A 73 -7.98 7.78 -16.54
N LEU A 74 -8.44 7.11 -15.46
CA LEU A 74 -9.72 7.41 -14.83
C LEU A 74 -9.81 8.85 -14.33
N VAL A 75 -8.76 9.36 -13.69
CA VAL A 75 -8.72 10.74 -13.18
C VAL A 75 -8.79 11.76 -14.31
N ARG A 76 -8.02 11.55 -15.38
CA ARG A 76 -8.06 12.42 -16.57
C ARG A 76 -9.44 12.37 -17.23
N LEU A 77 -10.01 11.18 -17.36
CA LEU A 77 -11.35 10.98 -17.92
C LEU A 77 -12.42 11.73 -17.13
N ALA A 78 -12.38 11.64 -15.80
CA ALA A 78 -13.32 12.35 -14.92
C ALA A 78 -13.16 13.87 -14.99
N LYS A 79 -11.94 14.38 -15.24
CA LYS A 79 -11.68 15.82 -15.42
C LYS A 79 -12.17 16.35 -16.77
N HIS A 80 -11.96 15.59 -17.85
CA HIS A 80 -12.28 16.05 -19.21
C HIS A 80 -13.72 15.76 -19.63
N LYS A 81 -14.29 14.63 -19.19
CA LYS A 81 -15.66 14.21 -19.51
C LYS A 81 -16.30 13.57 -18.28
N PRO A 82 -16.68 14.40 -17.29
CA PRO A 82 -17.29 13.92 -16.06
C PRO A 82 -18.62 13.22 -16.38
N THR A 83 -18.79 12.00 -15.89
CA THR A 83 -20.04 11.24 -15.97
C THR A 83 -20.74 11.21 -14.62
N THR A 84 -22.07 11.11 -14.65
CA THR A 84 -22.91 11.14 -13.45
C THR A 84 -22.79 9.84 -12.65
N PHE A 85 -22.52 8.72 -13.34
CA PHE A 85 -22.53 7.40 -12.75
C PHE A 85 -21.15 6.73 -12.77
N LEU A 86 -20.93 5.88 -11.75
CA LEU A 86 -19.64 5.23 -11.52
C LEU A 86 -19.43 3.97 -12.40
N ASP A 87 -20.52 3.33 -12.77
CA ASP A 87 -20.60 2.25 -13.76
C ASP A 87 -20.17 2.71 -15.16
N GLU A 88 -20.44 3.95 -15.57
CA GLU A 88 -19.92 4.48 -16.83
C GLU A 88 -18.39 4.47 -16.87
N TYR A 89 -17.73 4.79 -15.74
CA TYR A 89 -16.27 4.71 -15.66
C TYR A 89 -15.79 3.26 -15.70
N ARG A 90 -16.54 2.32 -15.11
CA ARG A 90 -16.25 0.89 -15.19
C ARG A 90 -16.31 0.41 -16.62
N ASP A 91 -17.42 0.69 -17.30
CA ASP A 91 -17.68 0.22 -18.66
C ASP A 91 -16.63 0.80 -19.63
N ARG A 92 -16.17 2.04 -19.39
CA ARG A 92 -15.07 2.64 -20.16
C ARG A 92 -13.71 2.01 -19.83
N LEU A 93 -13.44 1.69 -18.58
CA LEU A 93 -12.21 1.00 -18.19
C LEU A 93 -12.14 -0.39 -18.84
N GLU A 94 -13.24 -1.13 -18.80
CA GLU A 94 -13.35 -2.45 -19.42
C GLU A 94 -13.22 -2.37 -20.95
N ARG A 95 -13.90 -1.41 -21.58
CA ARG A 95 -13.91 -1.27 -23.05
C ARG A 95 -12.57 -0.78 -23.62
N TYR A 96 -11.91 0.18 -22.98
CA TYR A 96 -10.72 0.85 -23.54
C TYR A 96 -9.40 0.38 -22.92
N ARG A 97 -9.43 -0.26 -21.74
CA ARG A 97 -8.23 -0.78 -21.06
C ARG A 97 -8.30 -2.29 -20.80
N HIS A 98 -9.38 -2.97 -21.22
CA HIS A 98 -9.58 -4.42 -21.02
C HIS A 98 -9.41 -4.85 -19.55
N LEU A 99 -9.71 -3.94 -18.63
CA LEU A 99 -9.51 -4.14 -17.20
C LEU A 99 -10.86 -4.16 -16.49
N PRO A 100 -11.40 -5.33 -16.12
CA PRO A 100 -12.60 -5.39 -15.31
C PRO A 100 -12.27 -4.90 -13.90
N ALA A 101 -12.93 -3.83 -13.45
CA ALA A 101 -12.78 -3.29 -12.11
C ALA A 101 -14.14 -3.23 -11.40
N SER A 102 -14.17 -3.54 -10.10
CA SER A 102 -15.37 -3.34 -9.32
C SER A 102 -15.66 -1.85 -9.13
N LEU A 103 -16.93 -1.48 -8.92
CA LEU A 103 -17.32 -0.11 -8.56
C LEU A 103 -16.58 0.39 -7.32
N THR A 104 -16.35 -0.50 -6.34
CA THR A 104 -15.56 -0.19 -5.14
C THR A 104 -14.09 0.12 -5.45
N THR A 105 -13.53 -0.50 -6.48
CA THR A 105 -12.15 -0.24 -6.94
C THR A 105 -12.07 1.14 -7.59
N ILE A 106 -13.04 1.50 -8.42
CA ILE A 106 -13.12 2.83 -9.07
C ILE A 106 -13.32 3.93 -8.01
N HIS A 107 -14.23 3.71 -7.07
CA HIS A 107 -14.47 4.63 -5.95
C HIS A 107 -13.18 4.94 -5.18
N ARG A 108 -12.49 3.88 -4.71
CA ARG A 108 -11.24 4.00 -3.96
C ARG A 108 -10.13 4.66 -4.78
N THR A 109 -10.17 4.56 -6.10
CA THR A 109 -9.21 5.23 -6.98
C THR A 109 -9.46 6.74 -7.02
N PHE A 110 -10.73 7.17 -7.11
CA PHE A 110 -11.07 8.59 -7.03
C PHE A 110 -10.79 9.20 -5.64
N GLU A 111 -11.12 8.48 -4.55
CA GLU A 111 -10.78 8.92 -3.19
C GLU A 111 -9.28 9.17 -3.02
N ARG A 112 -8.44 8.27 -3.52
CA ARG A 112 -6.98 8.43 -3.48
C ARG A 112 -6.49 9.59 -4.33
N ALA A 113 -7.15 9.86 -5.45
CA ALA A 113 -6.91 11.04 -6.27
C ALA A 113 -7.50 12.33 -5.68
N ARG A 114 -8.05 12.28 -4.45
CA ARG A 114 -8.73 13.39 -3.76
C ARG A 114 -9.91 13.98 -4.54
N MET A 115 -10.56 13.16 -5.37
CA MET A 115 -11.78 13.51 -6.07
C MET A 115 -12.96 12.90 -5.32
N SER A 116 -13.81 13.76 -4.76
CA SER A 116 -15.06 13.28 -4.16
C SER A 116 -16.08 12.93 -5.25
N LEU A 117 -16.93 11.93 -5.00
CA LEU A 117 -18.04 11.61 -5.90
C LEU A 117 -18.95 12.83 -6.14
N LYS A 118 -19.15 13.67 -5.11
CA LYS A 118 -19.91 14.92 -5.23
C LYS A 118 -19.29 15.88 -6.24
N GLN A 119 -17.96 16.03 -6.23
CA GLN A 119 -17.27 16.86 -7.23
C GLN A 119 -17.44 16.31 -8.64
N ILE A 120 -17.26 14.99 -8.82
CA ILE A 120 -17.42 14.34 -10.12
C ILE A 120 -18.85 14.50 -10.64
N GLN A 121 -19.84 14.27 -9.77
CA GLN A 121 -21.27 14.42 -10.10
C GLN A 121 -21.64 15.88 -10.37
N LYS A 122 -21.12 16.83 -9.61
CA LYS A 122 -21.30 18.26 -9.86
C LYS A 122 -20.77 18.64 -11.23
N MET A 123 -19.53 18.27 -11.55
CA MET A 123 -18.93 18.50 -12.85
C MET A 123 -19.75 17.85 -13.98
N ALA A 124 -20.28 16.64 -13.76
CA ALA A 124 -21.14 15.97 -14.74
C ALA A 124 -22.48 16.69 -14.96
N SER A 125 -23.08 17.18 -13.87
CA SER A 125 -24.34 17.94 -13.89
C SER A 125 -24.20 19.27 -14.63
N GLU A 126 -23.04 19.92 -14.51
CA GLU A 126 -22.69 21.14 -15.23
C GLU A 126 -22.40 20.86 -16.71
N CYS A 127 -21.93 19.65 -17.06
CA CYS A 127 -21.54 19.32 -18.43
C CYS A 127 -22.68 18.92 -19.38
N SER A 128 -23.72 18.15 -18.98
CA SER A 128 -24.91 17.96 -19.86
C SER A 128 -26.10 17.21 -19.22
N PRO A 129 -27.34 17.73 -19.34
CA PRO A 129 -28.57 16.99 -19.03
C PRO A 129 -28.86 15.84 -20.02
N MET A 130 -28.49 16.00 -21.30
CA MET A 130 -28.80 15.04 -22.37
C MET A 130 -28.07 13.68 -22.20
N SER A 131 -26.84 13.71 -21.71
CA SER A 131 -26.06 12.48 -21.47
C SER A 131 -26.69 11.62 -20.38
N ARG A 132 -27.39 12.23 -19.41
CA ARG A 132 -28.13 11.54 -18.34
C ARG A 132 -29.27 10.70 -18.92
N THR A 133 -30.09 11.28 -19.78
CA THR A 133 -31.26 10.61 -20.38
C THR A 133 -30.84 9.46 -21.29
N ASN A 134 -29.75 9.64 -22.04
CA ASN A 134 -29.25 8.62 -22.97
C ASN A 134 -28.64 7.42 -22.27
N TYR A 135 -27.97 7.60 -21.12
CA TYR A 135 -27.46 6.47 -20.35
C TYR A 135 -28.59 5.66 -19.71
N SER A 136 -29.56 6.32 -19.08
CA SER A 136 -30.73 5.64 -18.50
C SER A 136 -31.50 4.83 -19.55
N ARG A 137 -31.69 5.36 -20.76
CA ARG A 137 -32.32 4.62 -21.87
C ARG A 137 -31.55 3.37 -22.29
N ARG A 138 -30.24 3.34 -22.12
CA ARG A 138 -29.37 2.27 -22.60
C ARG A 138 -29.19 1.13 -21.59
N ILE A 139 -29.51 1.34 -20.31
CA ILE A 139 -29.53 0.28 -19.28
C ILE A 139 -30.94 -0.33 -19.12
N SER A 140 -32.00 0.42 -19.44
CA SER A 140 -33.39 -0.05 -19.29
C SER A 140 -33.90 -0.95 -20.44
N ILE A 141 -33.03 -1.35 -21.36
CA ILE A 141 -33.31 -2.32 -22.44
C ILE A 141 -32.44 -3.55 -22.16
#